data_AF-A0A2S2QJI8-F1
#
_entry.id   AF-A0A2S2QJI8-F1
#
_cell.length_a   1.000
_cell.length_b   1.000
_cell.length_c   1.000
_cell.angle_alpha   90.00
_cell.angle_beta   90.00
_cell.angle_gamma   90.00
#
_symmetry.space_group_name_H-M   'P 1'
#
loop_
_entity.id
_entity.type
_entity.pdbx_description
1 polymer ?
#
loop_
_entity_poly.entity_id
_entity_poly.type
_entity_poly.pdbx_seq_one_letter_code
_entity_poly.pdbx_strand_id
1 'polypeptide(L)'
;MLELKSKPKDDLQFEELQPFIRCLVSQKSVWSIHVSALLQRSLLEKDSRRSVERAMQQIESLVTSLEISCPLNVERLYLFHCSYVSPSWQLKANLGYIMLSIGAIQSALDWFLAIDMWEECVACYNTQGHRHKAAEILENELKSSNLTIAKHILILCLLGDATDNKSLYEEAWKLSGCRSSRAQKHWAFYYYARKEYKDSIDHFKNSLKINSLQENLWFRLGFACMVEERWSEAAEAYRRYCDLESDCFEAWNNLAKCYIKSDQKSRAYYALKEAIKCNYENWMVWDNLMVVSVDCGCFEEAIKCYHRLLDLRSKHVDFEVLSILVQAVQKNVKDENGRPAMEHRKSLLQLFGRLTSQVQNEGEIWKLYGHLEAAVPTLSKESADKVLHHLQYAHRFITQGNKWAQEKNSCLTVIELSIELAEAYIGCSNMVENNNDQKKRFLSSSKLMLVSAISQIEKEKELIENPEISEGLQKIKTILNQIK
;
A
#
# COMPACT_ATOMS: atom_id res chain seq x y z
N MET A 1 4.84 13.53 -28.83
CA MET A 1 5.10 13.16 -27.42
C MET A 1 4.15 13.92 -26.49
N LEU A 2 2.82 13.74 -26.64
CA LEU A 2 1.83 14.40 -25.78
C LEU A 2 0.63 13.51 -25.41
N GLU A 3 0.68 12.20 -25.68
CA GLU A 3 -0.31 11.24 -25.18
C GLU A 3 0.36 9.89 -24.85
N LEU A 4 1.41 9.93 -24.03
CA LEU A 4 1.77 8.77 -23.23
C LEU A 4 1.27 9.07 -21.82
N LYS A 5 -0.07 9.00 -21.64
CA LYS A 5 -0.59 8.60 -20.34
C LYS A 5 0.14 7.30 -20.03
N SER A 6 0.87 7.29 -18.92
CA SER A 6 1.55 6.15 -18.33
C SER A 6 0.59 4.97 -18.33
N LYS A 7 0.64 4.19 -19.41
CA LYS A 7 0.13 2.83 -19.36
C LYS A 7 1.12 2.07 -18.49
N PRO A 8 0.69 1.03 -17.75
CA PRO A 8 1.62 0.06 -17.21
C PRO A 8 2.64 -0.31 -18.30
N LYS A 9 3.88 -0.60 -17.91
CA LYS A 9 4.89 -1.17 -18.83
C LYS A 9 4.34 -2.52 -19.31
N ASP A 10 3.39 -2.47 -20.23
CA ASP A 10 2.67 -3.63 -20.70
C ASP A 10 3.61 -4.28 -21.69
N ASP A 11 4.14 -5.43 -21.30
CA ASP A 11 4.81 -6.36 -22.19
C ASP A 11 3.97 -6.59 -23.47
N LEU A 12 2.64 -6.40 -23.42
CA LEU A 12 1.74 -6.41 -24.56
C LEU A 12 2.09 -5.37 -25.64
N GLN A 13 2.39 -4.12 -25.28
CA GLN A 13 2.80 -3.11 -26.27
C GLN A 13 4.13 -3.50 -26.93
N PHE A 14 5.05 -4.07 -26.14
CA PHE A 14 6.31 -4.59 -26.66
C PHE A 14 6.06 -5.75 -27.65
N GLU A 15 5.18 -6.69 -27.30
CA GLU A 15 4.80 -7.82 -28.16
C GLU A 15 4.13 -7.37 -29.47
N GLU A 16 3.29 -6.33 -29.42
CA GLU A 16 2.63 -5.77 -30.60
C GLU A 16 3.61 -5.04 -31.54
N LEU A 17 4.59 -4.30 -31.00
CA LEU A 17 5.55 -3.52 -31.79
C LEU A 17 6.65 -4.38 -32.42
N GLN A 18 7.02 -5.49 -31.77
CA GLN A 18 8.16 -6.32 -32.15
C GLN A 18 8.09 -6.89 -33.59
N PRO A 19 6.93 -7.37 -34.12
CA PRO A 19 6.81 -7.81 -35.51
C PRO A 19 7.06 -6.70 -36.53
N PHE A 20 6.55 -5.48 -36.29
CA PHE A 20 6.76 -4.33 -37.18
C PHE A 20 8.24 -3.95 -37.24
N ILE A 21 8.89 -3.88 -36.07
CA ILE A 21 10.32 -3.57 -35.98
C ILE A 21 11.15 -4.63 -36.70
N ARG A 22 10.83 -5.92 -36.55
CA ARG A 22 11.52 -7.01 -37.27
C ARG A 22 11.38 -6.89 -38.78
N CYS A 23 10.20 -6.52 -39.26
CA CYS A 23 9.95 -6.28 -40.70
C CYS A 23 10.76 -5.09 -41.22
N LEU A 24 10.79 -3.98 -40.49
CA LEU A 24 11.57 -2.79 -40.88
C LEU A 24 13.08 -3.05 -40.85
N VAL A 25 13.58 -3.84 -39.89
CA VAL A 25 15.01 -4.20 -39.82
C VAL A 25 15.41 -5.15 -40.96
N SER A 26 14.52 -6.03 -41.43
CA SER A 26 14.81 -6.92 -42.56
C SER A 26 14.81 -6.20 -43.91
N GLN A 27 14.01 -5.14 -44.05
CA GLN A 27 13.95 -4.29 -45.23
C GLN A 27 15.03 -3.18 -45.16
N LYS A 28 16.26 -3.47 -45.60
CA LYS A 28 17.39 -2.51 -45.59
C LYS A 28 17.30 -1.42 -46.69
N SER A 29 16.12 -0.85 -46.96
CA SER A 29 15.93 0.07 -48.09
C SER A 29 16.29 1.53 -47.79
N VAL A 30 16.12 1.98 -46.53
CA VAL A 30 16.36 3.37 -46.13
C VAL A 30 17.15 3.42 -44.83
N TRP A 31 18.30 4.11 -44.85
CA TRP A 31 19.19 4.20 -43.70
C TRP A 31 18.53 4.83 -42.47
N SER A 32 17.82 5.93 -42.64
CA SER A 32 17.21 6.69 -41.53
C SER A 32 16.14 5.88 -40.78
N ILE A 33 15.30 5.16 -41.53
CA ILE A 33 14.30 4.21 -40.98
C ILE A 33 15.00 3.04 -40.31
N HIS A 34 16.06 2.51 -40.92
CA HIS A 34 16.81 1.39 -40.35
C HIS A 34 17.47 1.74 -39.01
N VAL A 35 18.12 2.90 -38.91
CA VAL A 35 18.73 3.40 -37.66
C VAL A 35 17.68 3.59 -36.58
N SER A 36 16.54 4.21 -36.91
CA SER A 36 15.44 4.41 -35.97
C SER A 36 14.84 3.08 -35.51
N ALA A 37 14.59 2.15 -36.43
CA ALA A 37 14.06 0.82 -36.11
C ALA A 37 15.03 0.00 -35.25
N LEU A 38 16.34 0.07 -35.53
CA LEU A 38 17.36 -0.56 -34.69
C LEU A 38 17.40 0.05 -33.29
N LEU A 39 17.36 1.38 -33.18
CA LEU A 39 17.31 2.06 -31.88
C LEU A 39 16.06 1.64 -31.08
N GLN A 40 14.88 1.64 -31.70
CA GLN A 40 13.65 1.21 -31.03
C GLN A 40 13.74 -0.25 -30.57
N ARG A 41 14.30 -1.14 -31.40
CA ARG A 41 14.57 -2.53 -31.00
C ARG A 41 15.48 -2.60 -29.77
N SER A 42 16.60 -1.87 -29.79
CA SER A 42 17.57 -1.88 -28.69
C SER A 42 16.96 -1.31 -27.40
N LEU A 43 16.16 -0.24 -27.49
CA LEU A 43 15.46 0.34 -26.34
C LEU A 43 14.42 -0.59 -25.74
N LEU A 44 13.76 -1.41 -26.56
CA LEU A 44 12.82 -2.42 -26.08
C LEU A 44 13.52 -3.64 -25.46
N GLU A 45 14.71 -3.98 -25.96
CA GLU A 45 15.49 -5.13 -25.51
C GLU A 45 16.36 -4.83 -24.27
N LYS A 46 16.49 -3.56 -23.86
CA LYS A 46 17.39 -3.09 -22.81
C LYS A 46 17.09 -3.66 -21.42
N ASP A 47 15.83 -3.97 -21.14
CA ASP A 47 15.38 -4.41 -19.81
C ASP A 47 15.45 -5.95 -19.68
N SER A 48 15.57 -6.67 -20.79
CA SER A 48 15.60 -8.15 -20.81
C SER A 48 17.03 -8.68 -20.72
N ARG A 49 17.32 -9.40 -19.62
CA ARG A 49 18.65 -9.99 -19.32
C ARG A 49 19.30 -10.75 -20.47
N ARG A 50 18.51 -11.39 -21.34
CA ARG A 50 19.04 -12.19 -22.47
C ARG A 50 19.41 -11.35 -23.68
N SER A 51 18.85 -10.15 -23.82
CA SER A 51 19.01 -9.31 -25.00
C SER A 51 19.75 -8.00 -24.74
N VAL A 52 20.05 -7.64 -23.47
CA VAL A 52 20.73 -6.38 -23.14
C VAL A 52 22.09 -6.26 -23.83
N GLU A 53 22.90 -7.32 -23.86
CA GLU A 53 24.21 -7.30 -24.54
C GLU A 53 24.07 -7.06 -26.04
N ARG A 54 23.06 -7.68 -26.66
CA ARG A 54 22.74 -7.48 -28.07
C ARG A 54 22.27 -6.04 -28.33
N ALA A 55 21.46 -5.48 -27.45
CA ALA A 55 21.00 -4.09 -27.54
C ALA A 55 22.18 -3.11 -27.43
N MET A 56 23.12 -3.38 -26.52
CA MET A 56 24.35 -2.60 -26.35
C MET A 56 25.19 -2.60 -27.63
N GLN A 57 25.51 -3.78 -28.17
CA GLN A 57 26.29 -3.91 -29.42
C GLN A 57 25.61 -3.23 -30.62
N GLN A 58 24.27 -3.29 -30.69
CA GLN A 58 23.51 -2.60 -31.72
C GLN A 58 23.67 -1.08 -31.62
N ILE A 59 23.52 -0.50 -30.42
CA ILE A 59 23.66 0.95 -30.24
C ILE A 59 25.11 1.39 -30.46
N GLU A 60 26.10 0.62 -30.03
CA GLU A 60 27.52 0.89 -30.30
C GLU A 60 27.82 0.89 -31.81
N SER A 61 27.25 -0.07 -32.56
CA SER A 61 27.34 -0.10 -34.02
C SER A 61 26.68 1.13 -34.65
N LEU A 62 25.52 1.56 -34.13
CA LEU A 62 24.84 2.78 -34.59
C LEU A 62 25.68 4.04 -34.34
N VAL A 63 26.26 4.19 -33.15
CA VAL A 63 27.14 5.31 -32.81
C VAL A 63 28.33 5.36 -33.76
N THR A 64 29.01 4.23 -33.96
CA THR A 64 30.12 4.12 -34.91
C THR A 64 29.68 4.48 -36.33
N SER A 65 28.49 4.03 -36.76
CA SER A 65 27.98 4.30 -38.11
C SER A 65 27.71 5.79 -38.38
N LEU A 66 27.41 6.57 -37.35
CA LEU A 66 27.21 8.01 -37.47
C LEU A 66 28.52 8.76 -37.66
N GLU A 67 29.60 8.26 -37.05
CA GLU A 67 30.95 8.83 -37.14
C GLU A 67 31.63 8.50 -38.47
N ILE A 68 31.27 7.38 -39.10
CA ILE A 68 31.73 7.01 -40.45
C ILE A 68 31.07 7.94 -41.48
N SER A 69 31.77 8.30 -42.57
CA SER A 69 31.28 9.18 -43.66
C SER A 69 30.38 8.51 -44.71
N CYS A 70 30.07 7.23 -44.51
CA CYS A 70 29.25 6.39 -45.40
C CYS A 70 28.06 5.84 -44.61
N PRO A 71 26.80 5.90 -45.10
CA PRO A 71 26.36 6.38 -46.41
C PRO A 71 26.47 7.90 -46.60
N LEU A 72 26.39 8.36 -47.86
CA LEU A 72 26.42 9.78 -48.23
C LEU A 72 25.35 10.57 -47.46
N ASN A 73 25.63 11.84 -47.13
CA ASN A 73 24.71 12.69 -46.38
C ASN A 73 23.31 12.77 -47.02
N VAL A 74 23.22 12.69 -48.36
CA VAL A 74 21.94 12.69 -49.10
C VAL A 74 21.08 11.47 -48.74
N GLU A 75 21.70 10.29 -48.61
CA GLU A 75 21.01 9.05 -48.25
C GLU A 75 20.60 9.04 -46.77
N ARG A 76 21.38 9.71 -45.91
CA ARG A 76 21.03 9.90 -44.49
C ARG A 76 19.83 10.83 -44.30
N LEU A 77 19.71 11.84 -45.16
CA LEU A 77 18.63 12.83 -45.10
C LEU A 77 17.32 12.33 -45.73
N TYR A 78 17.37 11.26 -46.53
CA TYR A 78 16.17 10.67 -47.12
C TYR A 78 15.18 10.22 -46.02
N LEU A 79 13.97 10.78 -46.05
CA LEU A 79 12.91 10.56 -45.05
C LEU A 79 13.30 10.90 -43.60
N PHE A 80 14.27 11.81 -43.39
CA PHE A 80 14.75 12.20 -42.06
C PHE A 80 13.62 12.67 -41.12
N HIS A 81 12.71 13.52 -41.63
CA HIS A 81 11.59 14.04 -40.83
C HIS A 81 10.57 12.96 -40.44
N CYS A 82 10.45 11.89 -41.23
CA CYS A 82 9.49 10.81 -40.96
C CYS A 82 10.08 9.70 -40.08
N SER A 83 11.42 9.59 -40.03
CA SER A 83 12.13 8.50 -39.34
C SER A 83 12.47 8.80 -37.89
N TYR A 84 12.36 10.05 -37.43
CA TYR A 84 12.66 10.47 -36.05
C TYR A 84 14.04 9.97 -35.56
N VAL A 85 15.07 10.06 -36.42
CA VAL A 85 16.44 9.66 -36.05
C VAL A 85 16.91 10.49 -34.87
N SER A 86 17.37 9.81 -33.81
CA SER A 86 17.88 10.46 -32.62
C SER A 86 19.26 11.11 -32.87
N PRO A 87 19.53 12.30 -32.29
CA PRO A 87 20.85 12.92 -32.35
C PRO A 87 21.96 12.01 -31.80
N SER A 88 23.20 12.23 -32.26
CA SER A 88 24.36 11.44 -31.83
C SER A 88 24.57 11.44 -30.30
N TRP A 89 24.41 12.59 -29.65
CA TRP A 89 24.53 12.69 -28.18
C TRP A 89 23.49 11.83 -27.45
N GLN A 90 22.26 11.75 -27.96
CA GLN A 90 21.20 10.95 -27.35
C GLN A 90 21.46 9.44 -27.50
N LEU A 91 22.06 9.03 -28.62
CA LEU A 91 22.48 7.64 -28.82
C LEU A 91 23.63 7.26 -27.89
N LYS A 92 24.63 8.12 -27.74
CA LYS A 92 25.74 7.92 -26.79
C LYS A 92 25.23 7.89 -25.34
N ALA A 93 24.26 8.75 -24.98
CA ALA A 93 23.61 8.71 -23.67
C ALA A 93 22.85 7.39 -23.44
N ASN A 94 22.06 6.92 -24.41
CA ASN A 94 21.37 5.63 -24.35
C ASN A 94 22.34 4.45 -24.17
N LEU A 95 23.50 4.49 -24.83
CA LEU A 95 24.56 3.50 -24.64
C LEU A 95 25.06 3.50 -23.19
N GLY A 96 25.34 4.68 -22.63
CA GLY A 96 25.74 4.84 -21.23
C GLY A 96 24.70 4.29 -20.26
N TYR A 97 23.41 4.55 -20.46
CA TYR A 97 22.33 4.00 -19.62
C TYR A 97 22.24 2.47 -19.68
N ILE A 98 22.48 1.86 -20.85
CA ILE A 98 22.52 0.40 -21.00
C ILE A 98 23.76 -0.18 -20.31
N MET A 99 24.91 0.46 -20.44
CA MET A 99 26.12 0.04 -19.72
C MET A 99 25.91 0.10 -18.20
N LEU A 100 25.21 1.12 -17.70
CA LEU A 100 24.80 1.18 -16.29
C LEU A 100 23.87 0.03 -15.89
N SER A 101 22.90 -0.36 -16.72
CA SER A 101 21.99 -1.47 -16.40
C SER A 101 22.70 -2.83 -16.34
N ILE A 102 23.78 -3.00 -17.13
CA ILE A 102 24.65 -4.18 -17.10
C ILE A 102 25.62 -4.14 -15.89
N GLY A 103 25.87 -2.96 -15.32
CA GLY A 103 26.82 -2.75 -14.22
C GLY A 103 28.22 -2.32 -14.68
N ALA A 104 28.41 -2.01 -15.96
CA ALA A 104 29.66 -1.48 -16.51
C ALA A 104 29.80 0.03 -16.25
N ILE A 105 29.96 0.42 -14.97
CA ILE A 105 29.91 1.82 -14.53
C ILE A 105 31.04 2.67 -15.13
N GLN A 106 32.26 2.13 -15.24
CA GLN A 106 33.41 2.89 -15.74
C GLN A 106 33.28 3.22 -17.23
N SER A 107 32.90 2.24 -18.05
CA SER A 107 32.67 2.48 -19.48
C SER A 107 31.53 3.47 -19.71
N ALA A 108 30.46 3.38 -18.92
CA ALA A 108 29.37 4.35 -18.97
C ALA A 108 29.85 5.78 -18.62
N LEU A 109 30.66 5.90 -17.57
CA LEU A 109 31.24 7.18 -17.13
C LEU A 109 32.08 7.83 -18.24
N ASP A 110 32.92 7.06 -18.94
CA ASP A 110 33.75 7.59 -20.03
C ASP A 110 32.89 8.18 -21.16
N TRP A 111 31.76 7.51 -21.48
CA TRP A 111 30.78 8.03 -22.45
C TRP A 111 30.05 9.27 -21.95
N PHE A 112 29.66 9.33 -20.67
CA PHE A 112 28.98 10.51 -20.12
C PHE A 112 29.91 11.72 -20.04
N LEU A 113 31.18 11.52 -19.71
CA LEU A 113 32.21 12.57 -19.74
C LEU A 113 32.41 13.12 -21.16
N ALA A 114 32.39 12.25 -22.18
CA ALA A 114 32.51 12.68 -23.57
C ALA A 114 31.33 13.54 -24.08
N ILE A 115 30.18 13.52 -23.39
CA ILE A 115 28.95 14.25 -23.76
C ILE A 115 28.68 15.42 -22.79
N ASP A 116 29.55 15.67 -21.80
CA ASP A 116 29.33 16.65 -20.72
C ASP A 116 28.04 16.38 -19.90
N MET A 117 27.66 15.12 -19.70
CA MET A 117 26.49 14.73 -18.90
C MET A 117 26.82 14.65 -17.40
N TRP A 118 26.94 15.81 -16.76
CA TRP A 118 27.45 15.92 -15.38
C TRP A 118 26.60 15.25 -14.31
N GLU A 119 25.26 15.24 -14.44
CA GLU A 119 24.38 14.60 -13.46
C GLU A 119 24.65 13.09 -13.40
N GLU A 120 24.78 12.46 -14.57
CA GLU A 120 25.10 11.05 -14.73
C GLU A 120 26.54 10.74 -14.33
N CYS A 121 27.51 11.58 -14.68
CA CYS A 121 28.90 11.42 -14.23
C CYS A 121 29.01 11.40 -12.70
N VAL A 122 28.35 12.35 -12.03
CA VAL A 122 28.32 12.40 -10.56
C VAL A 122 27.60 11.19 -9.98
N ALA A 123 26.50 10.74 -10.59
CA ALA A 123 25.83 9.52 -10.19
C ALA A 123 26.76 8.29 -10.29
N CYS A 124 27.53 8.16 -11.37
CA CYS A 124 28.54 7.10 -11.56
C CYS A 124 29.65 7.16 -10.51
N TYR A 125 30.19 8.34 -10.21
CA TYR A 125 31.20 8.48 -9.15
C TYR A 125 30.64 8.17 -7.76
N ASN A 126 29.38 8.55 -7.51
CA ASN A 126 28.70 8.23 -6.26
C ASN A 126 28.47 6.73 -6.09
N THR A 127 28.09 6.01 -7.15
CA THR A 127 27.94 4.54 -7.09
C THR A 127 29.29 3.82 -6.91
N GLN A 128 30.38 4.38 -7.44
CA GLN A 128 31.74 3.89 -7.18
C GLN A 128 32.29 4.28 -5.80
N GLY A 129 31.65 5.19 -5.07
CA GLY A 129 32.13 5.71 -3.78
C GLY A 129 33.22 6.78 -3.88
N HIS A 130 33.52 7.29 -5.08
CA HIS A 130 34.57 8.28 -5.34
C HIS A 130 34.04 9.72 -5.40
N ARG A 131 33.41 10.19 -4.31
CA ARG A 131 32.81 11.55 -4.25
C ARG A 131 33.83 12.68 -4.44
N HIS A 132 35.06 12.52 -3.94
CA HIS A 132 36.12 13.52 -4.06
C HIS A 132 36.52 13.77 -5.51
N LYS A 133 36.65 12.71 -6.33
CA LYS A 133 36.98 12.85 -7.77
C LYS A 133 35.90 13.59 -8.53
N ALA A 134 34.63 13.34 -8.18
CA ALA A 134 33.51 14.08 -8.76
C ALA A 134 33.64 15.58 -8.44
N ALA A 135 33.93 15.94 -7.20
CA ALA A 135 34.13 17.34 -6.80
C ALA A 135 35.31 17.99 -7.54
N GLU A 136 36.47 17.31 -7.63
CA GLU A 136 37.65 17.82 -8.34
C GLU A 136 37.36 18.11 -9.83
N ILE A 137 36.65 17.21 -10.51
CA ILE A 137 36.28 17.37 -11.92
C ILE A 137 35.33 18.57 -12.08
N LEU A 138 34.33 18.69 -11.20
CA LEU A 138 33.38 19.81 -11.23
C LEU A 138 34.07 21.16 -10.92
N GLU A 139 35.03 21.19 -10.01
CA GLU A 139 35.82 22.39 -9.71
C GLU A 139 36.72 22.81 -10.89
N ASN A 140 37.29 21.84 -11.60
CA ASN A 140 38.08 22.12 -12.80
C ASN A 140 37.21 22.70 -13.92
N GLU A 141 36.01 22.17 -14.11
CA GLU A 141 35.04 22.70 -15.06
C GLU A 141 34.61 24.12 -14.69
N LEU A 142 34.40 24.41 -13.40
CA LEU A 142 34.01 25.75 -12.94
C LEU A 142 35.07 26.82 -13.23
N LYS A 143 36.35 26.43 -13.31
CA LYS A 143 37.47 27.32 -13.68
C LYS A 143 37.55 27.58 -15.18
N SER A 144 36.90 26.78 -16.02
CA SER A 144 36.91 26.97 -17.47
C SER A 144 36.09 28.20 -17.87
N SER A 145 36.53 28.96 -18.89
CA SER A 145 35.97 30.29 -19.22
C SER A 145 34.65 30.27 -20.00
N ASN A 146 34.17 29.09 -20.44
CA ASN A 146 33.06 28.96 -21.40
C ASN A 146 31.79 28.35 -20.75
N LEU A 147 31.33 28.90 -19.62
CA LEU A 147 30.11 28.42 -18.95
C LEU A 147 28.89 29.29 -19.26
N THR A 148 27.87 28.67 -19.84
CA THR A 148 26.51 29.21 -19.82
C THR A 148 26.01 29.29 -18.37
N ILE A 149 25.24 30.33 -18.03
CA ILE A 149 24.65 30.52 -16.68
C ILE A 149 23.94 29.25 -16.18
N ALA A 150 23.22 28.54 -17.06
CA ALA A 150 22.54 27.29 -16.71
C ALA A 150 23.50 26.13 -16.37
N LYS A 151 24.62 25.99 -17.10
CA LYS A 151 25.67 24.98 -16.81
C LYS A 151 26.37 25.32 -15.50
N HIS A 152 26.61 26.60 -15.23
CA HIS A 152 27.19 27.07 -13.97
C HIS A 152 26.29 26.72 -12.76
N ILE A 153 24.99 27.02 -12.83
CA ILE A 153 24.03 26.68 -11.76
C ILE A 153 23.99 25.17 -11.52
N LEU A 154 24.00 24.36 -12.58
CA LEU A 154 24.02 22.90 -12.48
C LEU A 154 25.26 22.41 -11.73
N ILE A 155 26.44 22.86 -12.14
CA ILE A 155 27.72 22.45 -11.55
C ILE A 155 27.79 22.84 -10.06
N LEU A 156 27.35 24.04 -9.70
CA LEU A 156 27.30 24.46 -8.28
C LEU A 156 26.38 23.56 -7.45
N CYS A 157 25.22 23.16 -7.98
CA CYS A 157 24.31 22.24 -7.28
C CYS A 157 24.97 20.86 -7.09
N LEU A 158 25.57 20.31 -8.14
CA LEU A 158 26.24 19.00 -8.07
C LEU A 158 27.47 19.02 -7.16
N LEU A 159 28.22 20.12 -7.16
CA LEU A 159 29.34 20.32 -6.26
C LEU A 159 28.86 20.43 -4.80
N GLY A 160 27.72 21.11 -4.58
CA GLY A 160 27.01 21.12 -3.31
C GLY A 160 26.67 19.73 -2.81
N ASP A 161 26.14 18.86 -3.69
CA ASP A 161 25.80 17.48 -3.34
C ASP A 161 27.05 16.64 -3.02
N ALA A 162 28.15 16.86 -3.73
CA ALA A 162 29.40 16.12 -3.55
C ALA A 162 30.17 16.56 -2.29
N THR A 163 30.12 17.85 -1.95
CA THR A 163 30.88 18.46 -0.84
C THR A 163 30.04 18.71 0.42
N ASP A 164 28.73 18.46 0.37
CA ASP A 164 27.77 18.72 1.45
C ASP A 164 27.73 20.18 1.94
N ASN A 165 28.08 21.13 1.05
CA ASN A 165 28.16 22.56 1.36
C ASN A 165 26.90 23.33 0.96
N LYS A 166 26.18 23.85 1.96
CA LYS A 166 24.95 24.63 1.76
C LYS A 166 25.15 25.96 1.01
N SER A 167 26.33 26.59 1.14
CA SER A 167 26.62 27.89 0.54
C SER A 167 26.56 27.86 -0.98
N LEU A 168 26.89 26.71 -1.58
CA LEU A 168 26.88 26.52 -3.03
C LEU A 168 25.46 26.53 -3.59
N TYR A 169 24.47 26.01 -2.86
CA TYR A 169 23.06 26.10 -3.27
C TYR A 169 22.54 27.54 -3.18
N GLU A 170 22.95 28.29 -2.15
CA GLU A 170 22.58 29.69 -2.00
C GLU A 170 23.18 30.55 -3.12
N GLU A 171 24.44 30.31 -3.48
CA GLU A 171 25.10 30.95 -4.62
C GLU A 171 24.40 30.61 -5.93
N ALA A 172 24.13 29.32 -6.18
CA ALA A 172 23.39 28.87 -7.37
C ALA A 172 22.00 29.53 -7.46
N TRP A 173 21.33 29.72 -6.32
CA TRP A 173 20.04 30.39 -6.25
C TRP A 173 20.14 31.88 -6.59
N LYS A 174 21.12 32.60 -6.02
CA LYS A 174 21.37 34.02 -6.31
C LYS A 174 21.76 34.24 -7.77
N LEU A 175 22.66 33.42 -8.32
CA LEU A 175 23.08 33.48 -9.72
C LEU A 175 21.90 33.26 -10.68
N SER A 176 20.92 32.45 -10.28
CA SER A 176 19.70 32.23 -11.08
C SER A 176 18.67 33.38 -11.01
N GLY A 177 18.91 34.40 -10.19
CA GLY A 177 17.92 35.45 -9.92
C GLY A 177 16.64 34.90 -9.27
N CYS A 178 16.77 33.89 -8.40
CA CYS A 178 15.65 33.23 -7.71
C CYS A 178 14.65 32.52 -8.65
N ARG A 179 15.12 31.98 -9.78
CA ARG A 179 14.28 31.29 -10.78
C ARG A 179 14.65 29.83 -11.01
N SER A 180 15.74 29.35 -10.42
CA SER A 180 16.17 27.96 -10.61
C SER A 180 15.42 27.00 -9.69
N SER A 181 14.47 26.26 -10.25
CA SER A 181 13.84 25.12 -9.56
C SER A 181 14.89 24.08 -9.15
N ARG A 182 15.89 23.82 -10.00
CA ARG A 182 16.97 22.86 -9.72
C ARG A 182 17.72 23.21 -8.43
N ALA A 183 18.12 24.47 -8.24
CA ALA A 183 18.85 24.88 -7.03
C ALA A 183 18.04 24.61 -5.75
N GLN A 184 16.76 24.99 -5.74
CA GLN A 184 15.85 24.72 -4.61
C GLN A 184 15.62 23.22 -4.40
N LYS A 185 15.53 22.44 -5.47
CA LYS A 185 15.42 20.98 -5.42
C LYS A 185 16.62 20.36 -4.67
N HIS A 186 17.84 20.64 -5.10
CA HIS A 186 19.04 20.08 -4.48
C HIS A 186 19.20 20.53 -3.02
N TRP A 187 18.89 21.80 -2.74
CA TRP A 187 18.88 22.31 -1.37
C TRP A 187 17.86 21.59 -0.48
N ALA A 188 16.65 21.32 -0.99
CA ALA A 188 15.65 20.55 -0.26
C ALA A 188 16.12 19.10 0.00
N PHE A 189 16.77 18.47 -0.98
CA PHE A 189 17.32 17.12 -0.84
C PHE A 189 18.44 17.04 0.20
N TYR A 190 19.28 18.07 0.31
CA TYR A 190 20.30 18.16 1.33
C TYR A 190 19.71 18.07 2.75
N TYR A 191 18.69 18.88 3.05
CA TYR A 191 17.98 18.84 4.33
C TYR A 191 17.22 17.53 4.53
N TYR A 192 16.57 17.02 3.49
CA TYR A 192 15.83 15.76 3.53
C TYR A 192 16.75 14.57 3.85
N ALA A 193 17.96 14.52 3.29
CA ALA A 193 18.94 13.47 3.57
C ALA A 193 19.40 13.47 5.04
N ARG A 194 19.41 14.64 5.68
CA ARG A 194 19.72 14.83 7.11
C ARG A 194 18.53 14.62 8.04
N LYS A 195 17.33 14.32 7.48
CA LYS A 195 16.05 14.22 8.20
C LYS A 195 15.60 15.54 8.84
N GLU A 196 16.11 16.66 8.36
CA GLU A 196 15.68 18.01 8.76
C GLU A 196 14.45 18.40 7.92
N TYR A 197 13.31 17.74 8.16
CA TYR A 197 12.14 17.84 7.30
C TYR A 197 11.49 19.23 7.31
N LYS A 198 11.54 19.95 8.43
CA LYS A 198 10.99 21.32 8.55
C LYS A 198 11.54 22.26 7.49
N ASP A 199 12.87 22.34 7.39
CA ASP A 199 13.55 23.23 6.44
C ASP A 199 13.42 22.72 5.00
N SER A 200 13.41 21.38 4.82
CA SER A 200 13.22 20.75 3.52
C SER A 200 11.88 21.11 2.86
N ILE A 201 10.81 21.26 3.64
CA ILE A 201 9.45 21.54 3.13
C ILE A 201 9.40 22.87 2.37
N ASP A 202 10.02 23.93 2.92
CA ASP A 202 9.96 25.25 2.30
C ASP A 202 10.76 25.30 0.99
N HIS A 203 11.92 24.64 0.95
CA HIS A 203 12.71 24.50 -0.28
C HIS A 203 12.01 23.65 -1.33
N PHE A 204 11.37 22.54 -0.95
CA PHE A 204 10.55 21.74 -1.87
C PHE A 204 9.41 22.56 -2.47
N LYS A 205 8.66 23.31 -1.64
CA LYS A 205 7.60 24.19 -2.13
C LYS A 205 8.11 25.26 -3.07
N ASN A 206 9.25 25.87 -2.78
CA ASN A 206 9.84 26.88 -3.67
C ASN A 206 10.26 26.29 -5.01
N SER A 207 10.83 25.08 -5.02
CA SER A 207 11.12 24.35 -6.26
C SER A 207 9.83 24.08 -7.06
N LEU A 208 8.80 23.55 -6.39
CA LEU A 208 7.53 23.16 -7.01
C LEU A 208 6.70 24.35 -7.50
N LYS A 209 6.84 25.53 -6.86
CA LYS A 209 6.24 26.79 -7.34
C LYS A 209 6.80 27.22 -8.70
N ILE A 210 8.09 26.95 -8.95
CA ILE A 210 8.74 27.28 -10.21
C ILE A 210 8.44 26.21 -11.27
N ASN A 211 8.56 24.94 -10.90
CA ASN A 211 8.25 23.83 -11.78
C ASN A 211 7.46 22.76 -11.02
N SER A 212 6.16 22.69 -11.31
CA SER A 212 5.22 21.76 -10.69
C SER A 212 5.26 20.34 -11.28
N LEU A 213 5.89 20.14 -12.44
CA LEU A 213 5.98 18.84 -13.11
C LEU A 213 7.19 18.04 -12.59
N GLN A 214 7.22 17.81 -11.28
CA GLN A 214 8.24 17.01 -10.60
C GLN A 214 7.59 16.03 -9.64
N GLU A 215 7.14 14.89 -10.15
CA GLU A 215 6.46 13.84 -9.37
C GLU A 215 7.24 13.44 -8.10
N ASN A 216 8.54 13.15 -8.23
CA ASN A 216 9.39 12.69 -7.13
C ASN A 216 9.47 13.70 -5.98
N LEU A 217 9.33 15.00 -6.28
CA LEU A 217 9.34 16.04 -5.26
C LEU A 217 8.00 16.12 -4.53
N TRP A 218 6.87 15.98 -5.23
CA TRP A 218 5.56 15.94 -4.57
C TRP A 218 5.46 14.78 -3.59
N PHE A 219 5.96 13.59 -3.97
CA PHE A 219 5.96 12.43 -3.08
C PHE A 219 6.82 12.67 -1.81
N ARG A 220 8.03 13.22 -1.98
CA ARG A 220 8.95 13.49 -0.86
C ARG A 220 8.50 14.65 0.01
N LEU A 221 7.89 15.69 -0.58
CA LEU A 221 7.23 16.76 0.14
C LEU A 221 6.08 16.20 0.99
N GLY A 222 5.24 15.34 0.40
CA GLY A 222 4.17 14.66 1.12
C GLY A 222 4.70 13.89 2.33
N PHE A 223 5.77 13.12 2.14
CA PHE A 223 6.41 12.38 3.24
C PHE A 223 6.99 13.31 4.32
N ALA A 224 7.73 14.34 3.93
CA ALA A 224 8.28 15.32 4.88
C ALA A 224 7.18 16.01 5.70
N CYS A 225 6.08 16.42 5.05
CA CYS A 225 4.92 16.98 5.72
C CYS A 225 4.22 15.98 6.66
N MET A 226 4.14 14.70 6.30
CA MET A 226 3.58 13.66 7.18
C MET A 226 4.41 13.47 8.45
N VAL A 227 5.74 13.46 8.34
CA VAL A 227 6.64 13.30 9.50
C VAL A 227 6.51 14.50 10.44
N GLU A 228 6.35 15.70 9.91
CA GLU A 228 6.12 16.93 10.66
C GLU A 228 4.64 17.14 11.06
N GLU A 229 3.78 16.13 10.87
CA GLU A 229 2.35 16.14 11.22
C GLU A 229 1.53 17.27 10.56
N ARG A 230 2.02 17.82 9.44
CA ARG A 230 1.32 18.80 8.60
C ARG A 230 0.36 18.09 7.64
N TRP A 231 -0.67 17.45 8.20
CA TRP A 231 -1.56 16.52 7.47
C TRP A 231 -2.28 17.13 6.27
N SER A 232 -2.72 18.38 6.38
CA SER A 232 -3.42 19.08 5.29
C SER A 232 -2.54 19.32 4.07
N GLU A 233 -1.30 19.75 4.30
CA GLU A 233 -0.31 20.00 3.26
C GLU A 233 0.23 18.70 2.66
N ALA A 234 0.40 17.67 3.50
CA ALA A 234 0.74 16.33 3.03
C ALA A 234 -0.32 15.78 2.08
N ALA A 235 -1.61 15.92 2.44
CA ALA A 235 -2.72 15.49 1.59
C ALA A 235 -2.74 16.25 0.25
N GLU A 236 -2.47 17.56 0.26
CA GLU A 236 -2.34 18.32 -0.99
C GLU A 236 -1.17 17.83 -1.86
N ALA A 237 -0.01 17.59 -1.25
CA ALA A 237 1.16 17.12 -1.99
C ALA A 237 0.94 15.72 -2.61
N TYR A 238 0.36 14.77 -1.86
CA TYR A 238 0.03 13.46 -2.41
C TYR A 238 -1.09 13.51 -3.45
N ARG A 239 -2.10 14.39 -3.30
CA ARG A 239 -3.11 14.59 -4.33
C ARG A 239 -2.47 15.09 -5.63
N ARG A 240 -1.58 16.08 -5.56
CA ARG A 240 -0.82 16.57 -6.73
C ARG A 240 0.06 15.49 -7.34
N TYR A 241 0.66 14.64 -6.51
CA TYR A 241 1.40 13.47 -6.99
C TYR A 241 0.48 12.52 -7.77
N CYS A 242 -0.66 12.14 -7.19
CA CYS A 242 -1.64 11.25 -7.83
C CYS A 242 -2.26 11.85 -9.11
N ASP A 243 -2.34 13.18 -9.22
CA ASP A 243 -2.76 13.87 -10.45
C ASP A 243 -1.73 13.71 -11.59
N LEU A 244 -0.44 13.58 -11.25
CA LEU A 244 0.65 13.35 -12.20
C LEU A 244 0.83 11.85 -12.52
N GLU A 245 0.85 11.03 -11.48
CA GLU A 245 1.08 9.59 -11.52
C GLU A 245 -0.08 8.85 -10.83
N SER A 246 -1.04 8.36 -11.61
CA SER A 246 -2.24 7.70 -11.09
C SER A 246 -1.99 6.30 -10.54
N ASP A 247 -0.88 5.66 -10.94
CA ASP A 247 -0.71 4.20 -10.82
C ASP A 247 0.14 3.78 -9.60
N CYS A 248 0.44 4.72 -8.70
CA CYS A 248 1.23 4.46 -7.49
C CYS A 248 0.32 4.22 -6.29
N PHE A 249 0.17 2.95 -5.88
CA PHE A 249 -0.66 2.58 -4.73
C PHE A 249 -0.13 3.17 -3.42
N GLU A 250 1.20 3.34 -3.27
CA GLU A 250 1.82 3.89 -2.06
C GLU A 250 1.38 5.33 -1.81
N ALA A 251 1.30 6.14 -2.88
CA ALA A 251 0.85 7.52 -2.79
C ALA A 251 -0.62 7.61 -2.39
N TRP A 252 -1.50 6.80 -3.00
CA TRP A 252 -2.91 6.73 -2.62
C TRP A 252 -3.12 6.26 -1.18
N ASN A 253 -2.36 5.27 -0.73
CA ASN A 253 -2.40 4.78 0.64
C ASN A 253 -1.91 5.83 1.65
N ASN A 254 -0.82 6.56 1.33
CA ASN A 254 -0.32 7.65 2.17
C ASN A 254 -1.30 8.85 2.19
N LEU A 255 -1.95 9.15 1.06
CA LEU A 255 -3.02 10.14 0.98
C LEU A 255 -4.18 9.78 1.90
N ALA A 256 -4.62 8.52 1.88
CA ALA A 256 -5.66 8.03 2.77
C ALA A 256 -5.26 8.19 4.25
N LYS A 257 -4.02 7.83 4.61
CA LYS A 257 -3.50 8.03 5.96
C LYS A 257 -3.54 9.51 6.38
N CYS A 258 -3.19 10.44 5.49
CA CYS A 258 -3.29 11.87 5.75
C CYS A 258 -4.74 12.31 5.99
N TYR A 259 -5.70 11.77 5.22
CA TYR A 259 -7.12 12.06 5.41
C TYR A 259 -7.68 11.48 6.72
N ILE A 260 -7.30 10.27 7.11
CA ILE A 260 -7.70 9.68 8.41
C ILE A 260 -7.22 10.56 9.56
N LYS A 261 -5.96 11.01 9.53
CA LYS A 261 -5.41 11.90 10.56
C LYS A 261 -5.99 13.31 10.55
N SER A 262 -6.53 13.74 9.41
CA SER A 262 -7.25 15.02 9.26
C SER A 262 -8.76 14.90 9.52
N ASP A 263 -9.24 13.77 10.07
CA ASP A 263 -10.65 13.45 10.32
C ASP A 263 -11.57 13.49 9.08
N GLN A 264 -10.99 13.33 7.88
CA GLN A 264 -11.70 13.29 6.60
C GLN A 264 -11.89 11.84 6.13
N LYS A 265 -12.55 11.02 6.96
CA LYS A 265 -12.68 9.57 6.75
C LYS A 265 -13.32 9.19 5.40
N SER A 266 -14.38 9.89 4.98
CA SER A 266 -15.02 9.65 3.68
C SER A 266 -14.07 9.86 2.49
N ARG A 267 -13.15 10.83 2.57
CA ARG A 267 -12.14 11.03 1.50
C ARG A 267 -11.05 9.96 1.54
N ALA A 268 -10.67 9.51 2.74
CA ALA A 268 -9.72 8.41 2.90
C ALA A 268 -10.24 7.12 2.24
N TYR A 269 -11.54 6.84 2.40
CA TYR A 269 -12.20 5.70 1.77
C TYR A 269 -12.05 5.69 0.24
N TYR A 270 -12.32 6.82 -0.42
CA TYR A 270 -12.15 6.92 -1.88
C TYR A 270 -10.69 6.79 -2.30
N ALA A 271 -9.76 7.38 -1.54
CA ALA A 271 -8.32 7.24 -1.82
C ALA A 271 -7.86 5.77 -1.72
N LEU A 272 -8.36 5.00 -0.75
CA LEU A 272 -8.06 3.56 -0.64
C LEU A 272 -8.71 2.73 -1.75
N LYS A 273 -9.90 3.12 -2.23
CA LYS A 273 -10.51 2.49 -3.41
C LYS A 273 -9.65 2.68 -4.66
N GLU A 274 -9.05 3.86 -4.87
CA GLU A 274 -8.08 4.05 -5.96
C GLU A 274 -6.80 3.25 -5.74
N ALA A 275 -6.28 3.19 -4.51
CA ALA A 275 -5.10 2.39 -4.17
C ALA A 275 -5.25 0.90 -4.55
N ILE A 276 -6.43 0.32 -4.32
CA ILE A 276 -6.74 -1.08 -4.68
C ILE A 276 -6.79 -1.30 -6.19
N LYS A 277 -7.24 -0.30 -6.97
CA LYS A 277 -7.20 -0.41 -8.44
C LYS A 277 -5.77 -0.48 -8.96
N CYS A 278 -4.85 0.26 -8.33
CA CYS A 278 -3.42 0.21 -8.67
C CYS A 278 -2.79 -1.12 -8.28
N ASN A 279 -3.08 -1.64 -7.08
CA ASN A 279 -2.53 -2.91 -6.61
C ASN A 279 -3.58 -3.74 -5.85
N TYR A 280 -4.22 -4.65 -6.57
CA TYR A 280 -5.31 -5.49 -6.06
C TYR A 280 -4.85 -6.63 -5.14
N GLU A 281 -3.58 -7.00 -5.19
CA GLU A 281 -3.04 -8.15 -4.45
C GLU A 281 -2.47 -7.78 -3.08
N ASN A 282 -2.20 -6.49 -2.85
CA ASN A 282 -1.60 -6.05 -1.60
C ASN A 282 -2.61 -6.07 -0.43
N TRP A 283 -2.45 -7.05 0.46
CA TRP A 283 -3.32 -7.23 1.63
C TRP A 283 -3.34 -6.01 2.56
N MET A 284 -2.26 -5.23 2.66
CA MET A 284 -2.20 -4.06 3.57
C MET A 284 -3.19 -2.96 3.15
N VAL A 285 -3.44 -2.81 1.84
CA VAL A 285 -4.40 -1.82 1.34
C VAL A 285 -5.83 -2.27 1.62
N TRP A 286 -6.11 -3.57 1.50
CA TRP A 286 -7.39 -4.17 1.88
C TRP A 286 -7.70 -4.02 3.37
N ASP A 287 -6.68 -4.20 4.21
CA ASP A 287 -6.76 -4.03 5.66
C ASP A 287 -7.11 -2.58 6.03
N ASN A 288 -6.37 -1.61 5.45
CA ASN A 288 -6.67 -0.19 5.62
C ASN A 288 -8.06 0.17 5.10
N LEU A 289 -8.49 -0.36 3.95
CA LEU A 289 -9.83 -0.10 3.42
C LEU A 289 -10.90 -0.68 4.34
N MET A 290 -10.70 -1.88 4.88
CA MET A 290 -11.64 -2.52 5.79
C MET A 290 -11.89 -1.64 7.02
N VAL A 291 -10.82 -1.22 7.71
CA VAL A 291 -10.91 -0.38 8.90
C VAL A 291 -11.62 0.95 8.60
N VAL A 292 -11.22 1.63 7.51
CA VAL A 292 -11.85 2.90 7.12
C VAL A 292 -13.31 2.72 6.69
N SER A 293 -13.66 1.60 6.07
CA SER A 293 -15.04 1.31 5.65
C SER A 293 -15.96 1.12 6.85
N VAL A 294 -15.50 0.42 7.89
CA VAL A 294 -16.23 0.25 9.15
C VAL A 294 -16.45 1.61 9.82
N ASP A 295 -15.41 2.42 9.88
CA ASP A 295 -15.44 3.77 10.43
C ASP A 295 -16.39 4.73 9.69
N CYS A 296 -16.56 4.55 8.38
CA CYS A 296 -17.52 5.32 7.57
C CYS A 296 -18.95 4.75 7.61
N GLY A 297 -19.15 3.56 8.18
CA GLY A 297 -20.44 2.86 8.16
C GLY A 297 -20.78 2.18 6.83
N CYS A 298 -19.77 1.90 5.99
CA CYS A 298 -19.90 1.14 4.75
C CYS A 298 -19.69 -0.35 5.01
N PHE A 299 -20.68 -1.01 5.64
CA PHE A 299 -20.53 -2.38 6.10
C PHE A 299 -20.48 -3.40 4.96
N GLU A 300 -21.15 -3.14 3.83
CA GLU A 300 -21.10 -4.01 2.65
C GLU A 300 -19.67 -4.15 2.10
N GLU A 301 -18.97 -3.02 1.91
CA GLU A 301 -17.58 -3.02 1.49
C GLU A 301 -16.66 -3.63 2.55
N ALA A 302 -16.87 -3.34 3.83
CA ALA A 302 -16.08 -3.94 4.90
C ALA A 302 -16.12 -5.48 4.86
N ILE A 303 -17.31 -6.08 4.67
CA ILE A 303 -17.49 -7.53 4.53
C ILE A 303 -16.77 -8.07 3.29
N LYS A 304 -16.86 -7.38 2.15
CA LYS A 304 -16.14 -7.76 0.91
C LYS A 304 -14.63 -7.70 1.11
N CYS A 305 -14.12 -6.66 1.75
CA CYS A 305 -12.70 -6.51 2.07
C CYS A 305 -12.24 -7.67 2.96
N TYR A 306 -13.04 -8.02 3.97
CA TYR A 306 -12.73 -9.14 4.86
C TYR A 306 -12.66 -10.47 4.09
N HIS A 307 -13.64 -10.77 3.23
CA HIS A 307 -13.59 -11.96 2.38
C HIS A 307 -12.31 -12.02 1.52
N ARG A 308 -11.90 -10.88 0.96
CA ARG A 308 -10.68 -10.79 0.16
C ARG A 308 -9.42 -10.96 1.01
N LEU A 309 -9.39 -10.39 2.21
CA LEU A 309 -8.29 -10.58 3.17
C LEU A 309 -8.13 -12.04 3.56
N LEU A 310 -9.23 -12.79 3.73
CA LEU A 310 -9.19 -14.23 3.98
C LEU A 310 -8.67 -15.05 2.79
N ASP A 311 -8.91 -14.58 1.55
CA ASP A 311 -8.35 -15.21 0.35
C ASP A 311 -6.83 -14.97 0.26
N LEU A 312 -6.38 -13.75 0.58
CA LEU A 312 -4.97 -13.37 0.54
C LEU A 312 -4.18 -13.91 1.73
N ARG A 313 -4.80 -13.97 2.91
CA ARG A 313 -4.21 -14.45 4.17
C ARG A 313 -5.16 -15.45 4.82
N SER A 314 -4.77 -16.72 4.80
CA SER A 314 -5.56 -17.82 5.38
C SER A 314 -5.74 -17.79 6.91
N LYS A 315 -5.10 -16.85 7.63
CA LYS A 315 -5.14 -16.71 9.09
C LYS A 315 -5.26 -15.25 9.56
N HIS A 316 -6.03 -14.43 8.86
CA HIS A 316 -6.32 -13.07 9.32
C HIS A 316 -7.61 -13.04 10.14
N VAL A 317 -7.47 -12.70 11.43
CA VAL A 317 -8.59 -12.49 12.35
C VAL A 317 -8.47 -11.10 12.93
N ASP A 318 -9.46 -10.26 12.66
CA ASP A 318 -9.62 -8.96 13.29
C ASP A 318 -10.90 -8.97 14.12
N PHE A 319 -10.75 -9.13 15.43
CA PHE A 319 -11.87 -9.23 16.36
C PHE A 319 -12.61 -7.89 16.50
N GLU A 320 -11.90 -6.77 16.45
CA GLU A 320 -12.48 -5.44 16.64
C GLU A 320 -13.45 -5.14 15.51
N VAL A 321 -13.02 -5.37 14.25
CA VAL A 321 -13.88 -5.19 13.08
C VAL A 321 -15.08 -6.12 13.11
N LEU A 322 -14.89 -7.41 13.42
CA LEU A 322 -15.99 -8.37 13.50
C LEU A 322 -17.00 -7.98 14.59
N SER A 323 -16.53 -7.54 15.75
CA SER A 323 -17.38 -7.09 16.86
C SER A 323 -18.19 -5.86 16.47
N ILE A 324 -17.56 -4.86 15.82
CA ILE A 324 -18.27 -3.66 15.34
C ILE A 324 -19.35 -4.03 14.32
N LEU A 325 -19.05 -4.92 13.37
CA LEU A 325 -20.03 -5.38 12.36
C LEU A 325 -21.22 -6.10 13.02
N VAL A 326 -20.98 -6.98 13.98
CA VAL A 326 -22.06 -7.68 14.70
C VAL A 326 -22.90 -6.70 15.53
N GLN A 327 -22.25 -5.77 16.23
CA GLN A 327 -22.96 -4.73 16.99
C GLN A 327 -23.78 -3.80 16.09
N ALA A 328 -23.27 -3.46 14.90
CA ALA A 328 -23.98 -2.65 13.92
C ALA A 328 -25.27 -3.34 13.45
N VAL A 329 -25.21 -4.66 13.21
CA VAL A 329 -26.39 -5.47 12.86
C VAL A 329 -27.37 -5.57 14.04
N GLN A 330 -26.89 -5.85 15.26
CA GLN A 330 -27.73 -5.96 16.46
C GLN A 330 -28.49 -4.67 16.79
N LYS A 331 -27.80 -3.53 16.72
CA LYS A 331 -28.38 -2.21 16.97
C LYS A 331 -29.15 -1.68 15.75
N ASN A 332 -29.14 -2.40 14.64
CA ASN A 332 -29.72 -2.02 13.36
C ASN A 332 -29.33 -0.60 12.93
N VAL A 333 -28.03 -0.30 13.00
CA VAL A 333 -27.47 0.98 12.58
C VAL A 333 -27.71 1.14 11.08
N LYS A 334 -27.96 2.37 10.65
CA LYS A 334 -28.09 2.69 9.22
C LYS A 334 -26.71 2.94 8.63
N ASP A 335 -26.45 2.34 7.47
CA ASP A 335 -25.27 2.56 6.65
C ASP A 335 -25.23 4.01 6.11
N GLU A 336 -24.10 4.42 5.52
CA GLU A 336 -23.95 5.73 4.85
C GLU A 336 -25.05 5.96 3.79
N ASN A 337 -25.52 4.90 3.15
CA ASN A 337 -26.60 4.92 2.15
C ASN A 337 -28.02 4.82 2.75
N GLY A 338 -28.15 4.86 4.08
CA GLY A 338 -29.43 4.78 4.80
C GLY A 338 -30.06 3.38 4.85
N ARG A 339 -29.34 2.35 4.36
CA ARG A 339 -29.79 0.95 4.44
C ARG A 339 -29.60 0.41 5.85
N PRO A 340 -30.53 -0.40 6.37
CA PRO A 340 -30.36 -1.03 7.67
C PRO A 340 -29.30 -2.14 7.61
N ALA A 341 -28.37 -2.17 8.58
CA ALA A 341 -27.32 -3.19 8.67
C ALA A 341 -27.86 -4.64 8.68
N MET A 342 -29.13 -4.85 9.02
CA MET A 342 -29.82 -6.14 8.93
C MET A 342 -29.82 -6.76 7.53
N GLU A 343 -29.78 -5.97 6.45
CA GLU A 343 -29.67 -6.50 5.08
C GLU A 343 -28.34 -7.23 4.86
N HIS A 344 -27.28 -6.75 5.49
CA HIS A 344 -25.94 -7.31 5.39
C HIS A 344 -25.72 -8.53 6.28
N ARG A 345 -26.69 -8.90 7.13
CA ARG A 345 -26.64 -10.08 7.98
C ARG A 345 -26.36 -11.36 7.22
N LYS A 346 -27.03 -11.60 6.09
CA LYS A 346 -26.86 -12.83 5.31
C LYS A 346 -25.42 -12.99 4.82
N SER A 347 -24.82 -11.90 4.35
CA SER A 347 -23.41 -11.87 3.93
C SER A 347 -22.48 -12.06 5.12
N LEU A 348 -22.79 -11.46 6.28
CA LEU A 348 -22.00 -11.63 7.48
C LEU A 348 -22.05 -13.08 8.02
N LEU A 349 -23.21 -13.76 7.95
CA LEU A 349 -23.33 -15.19 8.28
C LEU A 349 -22.45 -16.06 7.36
N GLN A 350 -22.39 -15.74 6.06
CA GLN A 350 -21.48 -16.42 5.12
C GLN A 350 -20.00 -16.18 5.48
N LEU A 351 -19.66 -14.96 5.91
CA LEU A 351 -18.33 -14.63 6.40
C LEU A 351 -17.96 -15.44 7.64
N PHE A 352 -18.81 -15.48 8.67
CA PHE A 352 -18.58 -16.29 9.86
C PHE A 352 -18.49 -17.79 9.53
N GLY A 353 -19.29 -18.31 8.60
CA GLY A 353 -19.17 -19.69 8.13
C GLY A 353 -17.82 -20.01 7.46
N ARG A 354 -17.27 -19.08 6.67
CA ARG A 354 -15.91 -19.18 6.12
C ARG A 354 -14.83 -19.05 7.20
N LEU A 355 -15.01 -18.13 8.14
CA LEU A 355 -14.06 -17.88 9.23
C LEU A 355 -13.92 -19.09 10.14
N THR A 356 -15.05 -19.62 10.60
CA THR A 356 -15.11 -20.79 11.50
C THR A 356 -14.58 -22.06 10.86
N SER A 357 -14.62 -22.19 9.53
CA SER A 357 -14.00 -23.34 8.84
C SER A 357 -12.47 -23.23 8.80
N GLN A 358 -11.92 -22.02 8.68
CA GLN A 358 -10.48 -21.76 8.65
C GLN A 358 -9.86 -21.67 10.05
N VAL A 359 -10.57 -21.06 11.00
CA VAL A 359 -10.13 -20.78 12.36
C VAL A 359 -11.12 -21.43 13.34
N GLN A 360 -10.87 -22.70 13.65
CA GLN A 360 -11.75 -23.49 14.51
C GLN A 360 -11.54 -23.23 16.00
N ASN A 361 -10.33 -22.81 16.40
CA ASN A 361 -9.90 -22.79 17.81
C ASN A 361 -10.23 -21.50 18.57
N GLU A 362 -10.77 -20.48 17.90
CA GLU A 362 -11.06 -19.16 18.49
C GLU A 362 -12.51 -19.12 19.01
N GLY A 363 -12.70 -19.23 20.32
CA GLY A 363 -14.04 -19.27 20.92
C GLY A 363 -14.81 -17.94 20.88
N GLU A 364 -14.11 -16.81 20.80
CA GLU A 364 -14.74 -15.48 20.71
C GLU A 364 -15.47 -15.27 19.37
N ILE A 365 -14.94 -15.83 18.27
CA ILE A 365 -15.59 -15.79 16.94
C ILE A 365 -16.92 -16.56 16.98
N TRP A 366 -16.95 -17.71 17.67
CA TRP A 366 -18.18 -18.48 17.86
C TRP A 366 -19.21 -17.76 18.73
N LYS A 367 -18.76 -16.97 19.73
CA LYS A 367 -19.63 -16.07 20.51
C LYS A 367 -20.30 -15.03 19.61
N LEU A 368 -19.50 -14.31 18.82
CA LEU A 368 -19.99 -13.32 17.85
C LEU A 368 -20.93 -13.94 16.80
N TYR A 369 -20.65 -15.17 16.36
CA TYR A 369 -21.52 -15.87 15.42
C TYR A 369 -22.89 -16.22 16.03
N GLY A 370 -22.92 -16.66 17.29
CA GLY A 370 -24.16 -16.86 18.04
C GLY A 370 -24.96 -15.57 18.22
N HIS A 371 -24.27 -14.48 18.55
CA HIS A 371 -24.85 -13.13 18.69
C HIS A 371 -25.47 -12.58 17.40
N LEU A 372 -24.85 -12.87 16.26
CA LEU A 372 -25.38 -12.52 14.95
C LEU A 372 -26.62 -13.34 14.59
N GLU A 373 -26.62 -14.64 14.89
CA GLU A 373 -27.78 -15.51 14.65
C GLU A 373 -28.97 -15.13 15.56
N ALA A 374 -28.69 -14.69 16.78
CA ALA A 374 -29.70 -14.23 17.73
C ALA A 374 -30.37 -12.90 17.33
N ALA A 375 -29.75 -12.11 16.45
CA ALA A 375 -30.21 -10.78 16.04
C ALA A 375 -31.42 -10.80 15.07
N VAL A 376 -32.43 -11.67 15.28
CA VAL A 376 -33.70 -11.69 14.52
C VAL A 376 -34.84 -11.14 15.38
N PRO A 377 -35.79 -10.34 14.85
CA PRO A 377 -36.99 -9.93 15.58
C PRO A 377 -37.88 -11.09 16.08
N THR A 378 -37.88 -12.21 15.37
CA THR A 378 -38.60 -13.44 15.75
C THR A 378 -37.68 -14.65 15.58
N LEU A 379 -37.29 -15.27 16.69
CA LEU A 379 -36.43 -16.46 16.67
C LEU A 379 -37.25 -17.67 16.21
N SER A 380 -36.89 -18.25 15.06
CA SER A 380 -37.44 -19.55 14.65
C SER A 380 -36.78 -20.67 15.47
N LYS A 381 -37.47 -21.79 15.65
CA LYS A 381 -36.95 -22.94 16.40
C LYS A 381 -35.59 -23.44 15.85
N GLU A 382 -35.45 -23.48 14.52
CA GLU A 382 -34.20 -23.87 13.86
C GLU A 382 -33.06 -22.85 14.06
N SER A 383 -33.38 -21.55 14.09
CA SER A 383 -32.38 -20.51 14.39
C SER A 383 -31.94 -20.57 15.86
N ALA A 384 -32.85 -20.87 16.78
CA ALA A 384 -32.56 -21.01 18.20
C ALA A 384 -31.62 -22.21 18.47
N ASP A 385 -31.84 -23.35 17.80
CA ASP A 385 -30.96 -24.52 17.89
C ASP A 385 -29.56 -24.23 17.33
N LYS A 386 -29.44 -23.43 16.27
CA LYS A 386 -28.14 -22.99 15.71
C LYS A 386 -27.39 -22.04 16.64
N VAL A 387 -28.10 -21.07 17.24
CA VAL A 387 -27.51 -20.16 18.25
C VAL A 387 -26.95 -20.99 19.40
N LEU A 388 -27.73 -21.95 19.90
CA LEU A 388 -27.32 -22.83 20.99
C LEU A 388 -26.11 -23.68 20.63
N HIS A 389 -26.06 -24.20 19.40
CA HIS A 389 -24.90 -24.92 18.89
C HIS A 389 -23.64 -24.03 18.87
N HIS A 390 -23.71 -22.83 18.28
CA HIS A 390 -22.56 -21.92 18.20
C HIS A 390 -22.06 -21.48 19.58
N LEU A 391 -22.96 -21.18 20.53
CA LEU A 391 -22.59 -20.83 21.91
C LEU A 391 -21.97 -22.02 22.67
N GLN A 392 -22.42 -23.25 22.43
CA GLN A 392 -21.79 -24.45 23.00
C GLN A 392 -20.34 -24.61 22.50
N TYR A 393 -20.08 -24.37 21.21
CA TYR A 393 -18.72 -24.38 20.67
C TYR A 393 -17.86 -23.27 21.27
N ALA A 394 -18.39 -22.04 21.39
CA ALA A 394 -17.71 -20.93 22.04
C ALA A 394 -17.26 -21.30 23.46
N HIS A 395 -18.20 -21.80 24.27
CA HIS A 395 -17.91 -22.23 25.65
C HIS A 395 -16.89 -23.38 25.68
N ARG A 396 -17.01 -24.38 24.79
CA ARG A 396 -16.08 -25.52 24.73
C ARG A 396 -14.66 -25.09 24.42
N PHE A 397 -14.46 -24.22 23.43
CA PHE A 397 -13.11 -23.78 23.04
C PHE A 397 -12.46 -22.88 24.09
N ILE A 398 -13.23 -21.99 24.73
CA ILE A 398 -12.69 -21.11 25.79
C ILE A 398 -12.33 -21.92 27.04
N THR A 399 -13.10 -22.96 27.37
CA THR A 399 -12.84 -23.81 28.55
C THR A 399 -11.79 -24.90 28.34
N GLN A 400 -11.34 -25.16 27.10
CA GLN A 400 -10.44 -26.27 26.76
C GLN A 400 -9.01 -26.12 27.30
N GLY A 401 -8.58 -24.92 27.69
CA GLY A 401 -7.35 -24.71 28.45
C GLY A 401 -7.69 -24.11 29.81
N ASN A 402 -7.59 -24.89 30.89
CA ASN A 402 -7.87 -24.47 32.30
C ASN A 402 -7.12 -23.19 32.78
N LYS A 403 -6.34 -22.55 31.91
CA LYS A 403 -5.72 -21.23 32.10
C LYS A 403 -6.75 -20.09 32.22
N TRP A 404 -7.97 -20.25 31.69
CA TRP A 404 -9.01 -19.22 31.83
C TRP A 404 -9.40 -18.96 33.28
N ALA A 405 -9.24 -19.95 34.17
CA ALA A 405 -9.53 -19.81 35.58
C ALA A 405 -8.54 -18.87 36.29
N GLN A 406 -7.32 -18.69 35.76
CA GLN A 406 -6.23 -17.93 36.41
C GLN A 406 -6.25 -16.44 36.07
N GLU A 407 -6.89 -16.04 34.97
CA GLU A 407 -6.91 -14.67 34.47
C GLU A 407 -8.27 -14.00 34.70
N LYS A 408 -8.28 -12.81 35.28
CA LYS A 408 -9.52 -12.06 35.61
C LYS A 408 -10.45 -11.88 34.40
N ASN A 409 -9.91 -11.40 33.27
CA ASN A 409 -10.71 -11.08 32.08
C ASN A 409 -11.29 -12.34 31.43
N SER A 410 -10.49 -13.40 31.36
CA SER A 410 -10.90 -14.72 30.83
C SER A 410 -11.96 -15.38 31.72
N CYS A 411 -11.91 -15.18 33.04
CA CYS A 411 -12.97 -15.59 33.96
C CYS A 411 -14.29 -14.84 33.72
N LEU A 412 -14.24 -13.51 33.56
CA LEU A 412 -15.43 -12.69 33.31
C LEU A 412 -16.10 -13.08 31.98
N THR A 413 -15.33 -13.30 30.92
CA THR A 413 -15.88 -13.70 29.61
C THR A 413 -16.56 -15.06 29.69
N VAL A 414 -15.98 -16.02 30.43
CA VAL A 414 -16.60 -17.34 30.66
C VAL A 414 -17.90 -17.24 31.46
N ILE A 415 -17.96 -16.36 32.47
CA ILE A 415 -19.16 -16.11 33.26
C ILE A 415 -20.27 -15.53 32.38
N GLU A 416 -19.98 -14.50 31.59
CA GLU A 416 -20.93 -13.91 30.64
C GLU A 416 -21.43 -14.94 29.63
N LEU A 417 -20.52 -15.70 29.02
CA LEU A 417 -20.86 -16.77 28.08
C LEU A 417 -21.74 -17.85 28.73
N SER A 418 -21.48 -18.19 29.98
CA SER A 418 -22.27 -19.17 30.72
C SER A 418 -23.69 -18.67 31.00
N ILE A 419 -23.85 -17.36 31.27
CA ILE A 419 -25.15 -16.70 31.43
C ILE A 419 -25.90 -16.68 30.10
N GLU A 420 -25.28 -16.18 29.02
CA GLU A 420 -25.88 -16.11 27.68
C GLU A 420 -26.33 -17.49 27.18
N LEU A 421 -25.51 -18.51 27.40
CA LEU A 421 -25.81 -19.89 27.05
C LEU A 421 -26.95 -20.46 27.90
N ALA A 422 -27.03 -20.14 29.19
CA ALA A 422 -28.15 -20.54 30.04
C ALA A 422 -29.47 -19.88 29.63
N GLU A 423 -29.44 -18.59 29.28
CA GLU A 423 -30.60 -17.87 28.74
C GLU A 423 -31.05 -18.46 27.39
N ALA A 424 -30.10 -18.82 26.51
CA ALA A 424 -30.40 -19.50 25.26
C ALA A 424 -31.05 -20.88 25.49
N TYR A 425 -30.58 -21.67 26.45
CA TYR A 425 -31.23 -22.94 26.84
C TYR A 425 -32.66 -22.73 27.35
N ILE A 426 -32.89 -21.70 28.18
CA ILE A 426 -34.22 -21.36 28.70
C ILE A 426 -35.14 -20.94 27.55
N GLY A 427 -34.66 -20.09 26.65
CA GLY A 427 -35.37 -19.67 25.43
C GLY A 427 -35.79 -20.86 24.56
N CYS A 428 -34.86 -21.79 24.27
CA CYS A 428 -35.18 -23.01 23.52
C CYS A 428 -36.18 -23.91 24.27
N SER A 429 -36.10 -23.99 25.60
CA SER A 429 -37.05 -24.79 26.39
C SER A 429 -38.48 -24.25 26.34
N ASN A 430 -38.65 -22.93 26.30
CA ASN A 430 -39.95 -22.28 26.22
C ASN A 430 -40.61 -22.48 24.84
N MET A 431 -39.81 -22.56 23.77
CA MET A 431 -40.28 -22.76 22.39
C MET A 431 -40.68 -24.21 22.05
N VAL A 432 -40.40 -25.18 22.92
CA VAL A 432 -40.71 -26.62 22.68
C VAL A 432 -42.01 -27.00 23.39
N GLU A 433 -43.19 -26.70 22.85
CA GLU A 433 -44.45 -26.93 23.59
C GLU A 433 -44.82 -28.41 23.83
N ASN A 434 -44.31 -29.37 23.03
CA ASN A 434 -44.83 -30.74 23.01
C ASN A 434 -43.89 -31.87 23.49
N ASN A 435 -42.60 -31.62 23.76
CA ASN A 435 -41.63 -32.66 24.15
C ASN A 435 -40.98 -32.39 25.52
N ASN A 436 -41.59 -32.91 26.59
CA ASN A 436 -41.09 -32.77 27.97
C ASN A 436 -39.68 -33.35 28.18
N ASP A 437 -39.30 -34.40 27.43
CA ASP A 437 -37.97 -35.01 27.54
C ASP A 437 -36.86 -34.15 26.93
N GLN A 438 -37.14 -33.42 25.84
CA GLN A 438 -36.19 -32.47 25.25
C GLN A 438 -35.99 -31.25 26.15
N LYS A 439 -37.07 -30.71 26.75
CA LYS A 439 -36.95 -29.65 27.76
C LYS A 439 -36.07 -30.06 28.93
N LYS A 440 -36.31 -31.26 29.50
CA LYS A 440 -35.50 -31.78 30.62
C LYS A 440 -34.04 -31.97 30.25
N ARG A 441 -33.74 -32.37 29.01
CA ARG A 441 -32.35 -32.51 28.51
C ARG A 441 -31.64 -31.15 28.39
N PHE A 442 -32.31 -30.13 27.86
CA PHE A 442 -31.73 -28.77 27.76
C PHE A 442 -31.49 -28.13 29.13
N LEU A 443 -32.44 -28.29 30.05
CA LEU A 443 -32.33 -27.79 31.42
C LEU A 443 -31.25 -28.54 32.22
N SER A 444 -31.13 -29.86 32.03
CA SER A 444 -30.07 -30.64 32.69
C SER A 444 -28.68 -30.35 32.14
N SER A 445 -28.53 -30.12 30.82
CA SER A 445 -27.25 -29.71 30.22
C SER A 445 -26.82 -28.32 30.69
N SER A 446 -27.75 -27.35 30.73
CA SER A 446 -27.49 -26.01 31.27
C SER A 446 -27.04 -26.09 32.73
N LYS A 447 -27.74 -26.87 33.56
CA LYS A 447 -27.40 -27.06 34.98
C LYS A 447 -26.01 -27.66 35.17
N LEU A 448 -25.65 -28.71 34.41
CA LEU A 448 -24.32 -29.34 34.52
C LEU A 448 -23.20 -28.37 34.15
N MET A 449 -23.40 -27.54 33.12
CA MET A 449 -22.41 -26.52 32.72
C MET A 449 -22.24 -25.44 33.78
N LEU A 450 -23.35 -24.88 34.30
CA LEU A 450 -23.30 -23.85 35.34
C LEU A 450 -22.66 -24.39 36.63
N VAL A 451 -22.97 -25.62 37.06
CA VAL A 451 -22.34 -26.23 38.23
C VAL A 451 -20.84 -26.45 38.02
N SER A 452 -20.44 -26.89 36.82
CA SER A 452 -19.03 -27.05 36.47
C SER A 452 -18.27 -25.72 36.55
N ALA A 453 -18.82 -24.66 35.94
CA ALA A 453 -18.23 -23.32 35.96
C ALA A 453 -18.13 -22.76 37.40
N ILE A 454 -19.19 -22.85 38.20
CA ILE A 454 -19.18 -22.44 39.62
C ILE A 454 -18.10 -23.20 40.39
N SER A 455 -18.04 -24.53 40.24
CA SER A 455 -17.09 -25.37 40.99
C SER A 455 -15.63 -25.07 40.65
N GLN A 456 -15.36 -24.59 39.43
CA GLN A 456 -14.01 -24.26 39.00
C GLN A 456 -13.61 -22.86 39.47
N ILE A 457 -14.54 -21.90 39.47
CA ILE A 457 -14.32 -20.54 39.99
C ILE A 457 -14.21 -20.56 41.53
N GLU A 458 -15.00 -21.37 42.23
CA GLU A 458 -14.96 -21.50 43.70
C GLU A 458 -13.65 -22.14 44.23
N LYS A 459 -12.86 -22.82 43.37
CA LYS A 459 -11.54 -23.35 43.74
C LYS A 459 -10.47 -22.27 43.85
N GLU A 460 -10.60 -21.16 43.11
CA GLU A 460 -9.62 -20.07 43.11
C GLU A 460 -10.11 -18.90 43.98
N LYS A 461 -9.81 -18.98 45.28
CA LYS A 461 -10.29 -18.01 46.30
C LYS A 461 -9.86 -16.56 46.06
N GLU A 462 -8.72 -16.32 45.40
CA GLU A 462 -8.18 -14.99 45.13
C GLU A 462 -9.03 -14.18 44.12
N LEU A 463 -9.79 -14.84 43.23
CA LEU A 463 -10.64 -14.17 42.24
C LEU A 463 -12.04 -13.82 42.76
N ILE A 464 -12.47 -14.48 43.84
CA ILE A 464 -13.80 -14.30 44.45
C ILE A 464 -13.91 -12.97 45.19
N GLU A 465 -12.79 -12.39 45.62
CA GLU A 465 -12.75 -11.08 46.28
C GLU A 465 -13.11 -9.92 45.32
N ASN A 466 -13.13 -10.16 44.00
CA ASN A 466 -13.55 -9.17 43.02
C ASN A 466 -15.08 -9.03 42.98
N PRO A 467 -15.63 -7.81 43.14
CA PRO A 467 -17.09 -7.59 43.19
C PRO A 467 -17.81 -8.01 41.90
N GLU A 468 -17.20 -7.82 40.73
CA GLU A 468 -17.78 -8.14 39.40
C GLU A 468 -17.96 -9.65 39.21
N ILE A 469 -16.99 -10.45 39.67
CA ILE A 469 -17.04 -11.93 39.60
C ILE A 469 -18.07 -12.46 40.59
N SER A 470 -18.16 -11.87 41.78
CA SER A 470 -19.17 -12.21 42.78
C SER A 470 -20.60 -11.91 42.31
N GLU A 471 -20.82 -10.76 41.66
CA GLU A 471 -22.12 -10.41 41.07
C GLU A 471 -22.49 -11.37 39.91
N GLY A 472 -21.52 -11.68 39.03
CA GLY A 472 -21.72 -12.67 37.97
C GLY A 472 -22.05 -14.07 38.48
N LEU A 473 -21.38 -14.52 39.55
CA LEU A 473 -21.69 -15.78 40.23
C LEU A 473 -23.09 -15.77 40.88
N GLN A 474 -23.52 -14.64 41.44
CA GLN A 474 -24.88 -14.50 41.95
C GLN A 474 -25.92 -14.58 40.83
N LYS A 475 -25.68 -13.97 39.67
CA LYS A 475 -26.55 -14.10 38.49
C LYS A 475 -26.65 -15.56 38.03
N ILE A 476 -25.52 -16.25 37.92
CA ILE A 476 -25.49 -17.68 37.60
C ILE A 476 -26.28 -18.52 38.63
N LYS A 477 -26.10 -18.26 39.94
CA LYS A 477 -26.84 -18.96 41.01
C LYS A 477 -28.34 -18.67 40.96
N THR A 478 -28.73 -17.47 40.54
CA THR A 478 -30.14 -17.09 40.36
C THR A 478 -30.77 -17.84 39.19
N ILE A 479 -30.10 -17.88 38.04
CA ILE A 479 -30.54 -18.64 36.86
C ILE A 479 -30.61 -20.15 37.18
N LEU A 480 -29.64 -20.68 37.93
CA LEU A 480 -29.64 -22.08 38.37
C LEU A 480 -30.83 -22.42 39.27
N ASN A 481 -31.33 -21.46 40.05
CA ASN A 481 -32.56 -21.63 40.83
C ASN A 481 -33.83 -21.52 39.98
N GLN A 482 -33.82 -20.79 38.87
CA GLN A 482 -34.95 -20.76 37.90
C GLN A 482 -35.07 -22.05 37.09
N ILE A 483 -33.98 -22.83 36.97
CA ILE A 483 -33.93 -24.10 36.24
C ILE A 483 -34.38 -25.31 37.11
N LYS A 484 -34.53 -25.15 38.43
CA LYS A 484 -35.05 -26.18 39.36
C LYS A 484 -36.57 -26.25 39.29
#